data_AF-A0AAU8IIJ3-F1
#
_entry.id   AF-A0AAU8IIJ3-F1
#
_cell.length_a   1.000
_cell.length_b   1.000
_cell.length_c   1.000
_cell.angle_alpha   90.00
_cell.angle_beta   90.00
_cell.angle_gamma   90.00
#
_symmetry.space_group_name_H-M   'P 1'
#
loop_
_entity.id
_entity.type
_entity.pdbx_description
1 polymer ?
#
loop_
_entity_poly.entity_id
_entity_poly.type
_entity_poly.pdbx_seq_one_letter_code
_entity_poly.pdbx_strand_id
1 'polypeptide(L)'
;MDQYNENHASLKDIEQILFRALQQTFSRILYQLLVNLDQHLAESRDKRRFELYDKRKISLETTLGNVSFVRNYYWDRKSQGACFPA
;
A
#
# COMPACT_ATOMS: atom_id res chain seq x y z
N MET A 1 -31.14 43.57 -9.70
CA MET A 1 -31.37 42.38 -8.87
C MET A 1 -30.44 41.32 -9.42
N ASP A 2 -29.17 41.42 -9.06
CA ASP A 2 -28.14 40.53 -9.59
C ASP A 2 -28.34 39.14 -9.01
N GLN A 3 -28.59 38.17 -9.89
CA GLN A 3 -28.64 36.75 -9.54
C GLN A 3 -27.23 36.31 -9.13
N TYR A 4 -26.98 36.31 -7.83
CA TYR A 4 -25.85 35.59 -7.26
C TYR A 4 -26.10 34.09 -7.44
N ASN A 5 -25.50 33.51 -8.47
CA ASN A 5 -25.38 32.06 -8.61
C ASN A 5 -24.37 31.56 -7.56
N GLU A 6 -24.84 31.45 -6.32
CA GLU A 6 -24.13 30.85 -5.22
C GLU A 6 -24.03 29.33 -5.41
N ASN A 7 -23.03 28.89 -6.17
CA ASN A 7 -22.55 27.50 -6.16
C ASN A 7 -21.78 27.24 -4.86
N HIS A 8 -22.46 27.39 -3.71
CA HIS A 8 -21.88 27.00 -2.43
C HIS A 8 -21.95 25.48 -2.31
N ALA A 9 -20.79 24.82 -2.35
CA ALA A 9 -20.69 23.40 -2.01
C ALA A 9 -21.29 23.18 -0.61
N SER A 10 -22.20 22.23 -0.48
CA SER A 10 -22.77 21.92 0.83
C SER A 10 -21.69 21.39 1.78
N LEU A 11 -21.89 21.49 3.09
CA LEU A 11 -20.96 20.88 4.06
C LEU A 11 -20.71 19.40 3.78
N LYS A 12 -21.72 18.69 3.27
CA LYS A 12 -21.63 17.29 2.86
C LYS A 12 -20.71 17.11 1.64
N ASP A 13 -20.76 18.02 0.68
CA ASP A 13 -19.89 17.97 -0.50
C ASP A 13 -18.43 18.24 -0.11
N ILE A 14 -18.21 19.20 0.79
CA ILE A 14 -16.89 19.51 1.34
C ILE A 14 -16.33 18.28 2.10
N GLU A 15 -17.15 17.66 2.95
CA GLU A 15 -16.75 16.44 3.68
C GLU A 15 -16.37 15.31 2.73
N GLN A 16 -17.15 15.06 1.67
CA GLN A 16 -16.85 14.02 0.69
C GLN A 16 -15.55 14.29 -0.06
N ILE A 17 -15.30 15.54 -0.46
CA ILE A 17 -14.06 15.94 -1.12
C ILE A 17 -12.87 15.72 -0.18
N LEU A 18 -12.99 16.16 1.07
CA LEU A 18 -11.95 15.99 2.09
C LEU A 18 -11.66 14.51 2.34
N PHE A 19 -12.71 13.69 2.50
CA PHE A 19 -12.56 12.26 2.76
C PHE A 19 -11.83 11.55 1.62
N ARG A 20 -12.18 11.86 0.36
CA ARG A 20 -11.48 11.32 -0.82
C ARG A 20 -10.02 11.76 -0.87
N ALA A 21 -9.73 13.01 -0.54
CA ALA A 21 -8.36 13.51 -0.49
C ALA A 21 -7.53 12.79 0.58
N LEU A 22 -8.11 12.53 1.75
CA LEU A 22 -7.48 11.74 2.81
C LEU A 22 -7.23 10.30 2.37
N GLN A 23 -8.22 9.62 1.79
CA GLN A 23 -8.09 8.26 1.28
C GLN A 23 -6.92 8.17 0.29
N GLN A 24 -6.88 9.05 -0.72
CA GLN A 24 -5.80 9.08 -1.71
C GLN A 24 -4.42 9.32 -1.08
N THR A 25 -4.33 10.27 -0.14
CA THR A 25 -3.07 10.60 0.54
C THR A 25 -2.57 9.42 1.36
N PHE A 26 -3.43 8.82 2.18
CA PHE A 26 -3.04 7.71 3.04
C PHE A 26 -2.76 6.42 2.25
N SER A 27 -3.50 6.13 1.18
CA SER A 27 -3.17 5.00 0.30
C SER A 27 -1.76 5.14 -0.30
N ARG A 28 -1.36 6.37 -0.69
CA ARG A 28 -0.02 6.63 -1.21
C ARG A 28 1.06 6.45 -0.14
N ILE A 29 0.83 6.96 1.07
CA ILE A 29 1.76 6.80 2.20
C ILE A 29 1.90 5.32 2.55
N LEU A 30 0.79 4.59 2.63
CA LEU A 30 0.78 3.16 2.94
C LEU A 30 1.56 2.36 1.89
N TYR A 31 1.34 2.64 0.60
CA TYR A 31 2.13 2.05 -0.49
C TYR A 31 3.64 2.26 -0.28
N GLN A 32 4.06 3.50 -0.03
CA GLN A 32 5.47 3.82 0.17
C GLN A 32 6.06 3.10 1.38
N LEU A 33 5.32 3.06 2.50
CA LEU A 33 5.73 2.35 3.70
C LEU A 33 5.93 0.86 3.42
N LEU A 34 4.99 0.22 2.73
CA LEU A 34 5.06 -1.21 2.41
C LEU A 34 6.24 -1.56 1.48
N VAL A 35 6.49 -0.73 0.47
CA VAL A 35 7.66 -0.88 -0.41
C VAL A 35 8.96 -0.70 0.36
N ASN A 36 9.06 0.32 1.22
CA ASN A 36 10.25 0.55 2.02
C ASN A 36 10.50 -0.58 3.02
N LEU A 37 9.44 -1.12 3.63
CA LEU A 37 9.54 -2.28 4.52
C LEU A 37 10.01 -3.52 3.76
N ASP A 38 9.47 -3.79 2.57
CA ASP A 38 9.91 -4.92 1.75
C ASP A 38 11.38 -4.80 1.34
N GLN A 39 11.82 -3.59 0.95
CA GLN A 39 13.22 -3.31 0.65
C GLN A 39 14.11 -3.50 1.87
N HIS A 40 13.71 -2.98 3.04
CA HIS A 40 14.46 -3.14 4.27
C HIS A 40 14.59 -4.61 4.68
N LEU A 41 13.53 -5.41 4.54
CA LEU A 41 13.57 -6.86 4.75
C LEU A 41 14.53 -7.53 3.76
N ALA A 42 14.52 -7.12 2.49
CA ALA A 42 15.41 -7.67 1.48
C ALA A 42 16.89 -7.39 1.77
N GLU A 43 17.21 -6.22 2.29
CA GLU A 43 18.57 -5.80 2.64
C GLU A 43 19.07 -6.46 3.93
N SER A 44 18.22 -6.48 4.96
CA SER A 44 18.56 -6.97 6.30
C SER A 44 18.49 -8.48 6.46
N ARG A 45 17.91 -9.22 5.50
CA ARG A 45 17.80 -10.68 5.61
C ARG A 45 19.16 -11.37 5.70
N ASP A 46 19.20 -12.47 6.45
CA ASP A 46 20.30 -13.41 6.39
C ASP A 46 20.30 -14.12 5.02
N LYS A 47 21.13 -13.64 4.10
CA LYS A 47 21.24 -14.16 2.72
C LYS A 47 21.77 -15.60 2.65
N ARG A 48 22.39 -16.12 3.72
CA ARG A 48 22.84 -17.53 3.76
C ARG A 48 21.66 -18.47 3.95
N ARG A 49 20.66 -18.02 4.71
CA ARG A 49 19.44 -18.77 5.03
C ARG A 49 18.30 -18.48 4.06
N PHE A 50 18.02 -17.21 3.81
CA PHE A 50 16.89 -16.74 3.02
C PHE A 50 17.32 -16.32 1.62
N GLU A 51 17.16 -17.24 0.69
CA GLU A 51 17.43 -17.02 -0.73
C GLU A 51 16.23 -16.37 -1.40
N LEU A 52 16.47 -15.38 -2.28
CA LEU A 52 15.36 -14.78 -3.04
C LEU A 52 14.83 -15.85 -4.00
N TYR A 53 13.56 -16.19 -3.83
CA TYR A 53 12.90 -17.24 -4.60
C TYR A 53 12.02 -16.65 -5.70
N ASP A 54 11.26 -15.61 -5.37
CA ASP A 54 10.28 -15.04 -6.30
C ASP A 54 9.95 -13.58 -5.94
N LYS A 55 9.33 -12.86 -6.87
CA LYS A 55 8.75 -11.53 -6.67
C LYS A 55 7.33 -11.51 -7.20
N ARG A 56 6.37 -11.22 -6.32
CA ARG A 56 4.94 -11.26 -6.70
C ARG A 56 4.28 -9.94 -6.43
N LYS A 57 3.41 -9.52 -7.34
CA LYS A 57 2.49 -8.41 -7.11
C LYS A 57 1.40 -8.90 -6.15
N ILE A 58 1.26 -8.22 -5.02
CA ILE A 58 0.16 -8.43 -4.08
C ILE A 58 -0.70 -7.18 -4.05
N SER A 59 -1.99 -7.36 -3.77
CA SER A 59 -2.96 -6.28 -3.61
C SER A 59 -3.66 -6.43 -2.27
N LEU A 60 -3.71 -5.33 -1.52
CA LEU A 60 -4.38 -5.26 -0.23
C LEU A 60 -5.59 -4.36 -0.37
N GLU A 61 -6.78 -4.91 -0.14
CA GLU A 61 -7.98 -4.13 0.02
C GLU A 61 -8.00 -3.52 1.42
N THR A 62 -7.95 -2.19 1.50
CA THR A 62 -7.98 -1.45 2.76
C THR A 62 -9.13 -0.46 2.75
N THR A 63 -9.56 0.00 3.92
CA THR A 63 -10.57 1.06 4.07
C THR A 63 -10.16 2.38 3.42
N LEU A 64 -8.87 2.58 3.19
CA LEU A 64 -8.30 3.76 2.54
C LEU A 64 -8.28 3.63 1.02
N GLY A 65 -8.40 2.41 0.49
CA GLY A 65 -8.30 2.10 -0.93
C GLY A 65 -7.51 0.82 -1.18
N ASN A 66 -7.48 0.37 -2.44
CA ASN A 66 -6.66 -0.77 -2.84
C ASN A 66 -5.19 -0.34 -2.98
N VAL A 67 -4.28 -1.07 -2.34
CA VAL A 67 -2.84 -0.84 -2.44
C VAL A 67 -2.18 -2.08 -3.04
N SER A 68 -1.59 -1.92 -4.23
CA SER A 68 -0.83 -2.97 -4.89
C SER A 68 0.65 -2.66 -4.92
N PHE A 69 1.49 -3.64 -4.57
CA PHE A 69 2.95 -3.52 -4.62
C PHE A 69 3.60 -4.88 -4.90
N VAL A 70 4.88 -4.86 -5.27
CA VAL A 70 5.67 -6.09 -5.48
C VAL A 70 6.35 -6.45 -4.17
N ARG A 71 6.20 -7.70 -3.74
CA ARG A 71 6.79 -8.26 -2.53
C ARG A 71 7.82 -9.32 -2.89
N ASN A 72 8.94 -9.33 -2.18
CA ASN A 72 9.94 -10.38 -2.29
C ASN A 72 9.54 -11.62 -1.47
N TYR A 73 9.64 -12.80 -2.08
CA TYR A 73 9.42 -14.10 -1.44
C TYR A 73 10.75 -14.86 -1.36
N TYR A 74 10.94 -15.55 -0.24
CA TYR A 74 12.21 -16.19 0.08
C TYR A 74 12.05 -17.68 0.29
N TRP A 75 13.05 -18.44 -0.17
CA TRP A 75 13.22 -19.83 0.20
C TRP A 75 14.09 -19.89 1.46
N ASP A 76 13.57 -20.51 2.51
CA ASP A 76 14.33 -20.77 3.73
C ASP A 76 15.04 -22.11 3.59
N ARG A 77 16.37 -22.05 3.44
CA ARG A 77 17.22 -23.24 3.31
C ARG A 77 17.24 -24.10 4.57
N LYS A 78 16.90 -23.53 5.74
CA LYS A 78 16.88 -24.26 7.01
C LYS A 78 15.62 -25.10 7.17
N SER A 79 14.46 -24.53 6.84
CA SER A 79 13.18 -25.26 6.89
C SER A 79 12.87 -26.00 5.58
N GLN A 80 13.67 -25.80 4.54
CA GLN A 80 13.48 -26.36 3.19
C GLN A 80 12.10 -26.04 2.61
N GLY A 81 11.70 -24.77 2.70
CA GLY A 81 10.39 -24.33 2.22
C GLY A 81 10.33 -22.84 1.90
N ALA A 82 9.31 -22.45 1.14
CA ALA A 82 9.03 -21.04 0.89
C ALA A 82 8.51 -20.36 2.17
N CYS A 83 9.09 -19.22 2.52
CA CYS A 83 8.53 -18.35 3.55
C CYS A 83 7.23 -17.73 3.03
N PHE A 84 6.15 -17.91 3.79
CA PHE A 84 4.80 -17.45 3.47
C PHE A 84 4.23 -18.11 2.21
N PRO A 85 3.87 -19.41 2.27
CA PRO A 85 3.13 -20.05 1.19
C PRO A 85 1.82 -19.29 0.95
N ALA A 86 1.47 -19.17 -0.33
CA ALA A 86 0.20 -18.58 -0.78
C ALA A 86 -0.99 -19.44 -0.35
#